data_AF-A0AAW9CZ09-F1
#
_entry.id   AF-A0AAW9CZ09-F1
#
_cell.length_a   1.000
_cell.length_b   1.000
_cell.length_c   1.000
_cell.angle_alpha   90.00
_cell.angle_beta   90.00
_cell.angle_gamma   90.00
#
_symmetry.space_group_name_H-M   'P 1'
#
loop_
_entity.id
_entity.type
_entity.pdbx_description
1 polymer ?
#
loop_
_entity_poly.entity_id
_entity_poly.type
_entity_poly.pdbx_seq_one_letter_code
_entity_poly.pdbx_strand_id
1 'polypeptide(L)'
;MTQSSHFATGAAPIELVCPAGSLPALKAAVDNGADCVYLGFRDATNARNFAGLNFDAQAIDAGIRYARERGRKVLVALNTYPQPDGWAAWREAVGRAADAGVDAIIVADPGLMRFARERYPDLRLHLSVQGSATNYEAINFYHEHFGISRAVLPRVLSLAQVEQVTESTPVEIEVFGFGSLCVMVEGRCALSSYATGESPNTRGVCSPAKAVRWQKTPDGLESRLNGVLIDRYEDGENAGYPTLCKGRFTVADESYYAIEEPTSLNTLELLPKLMQIGIRAIKIEGRQRSPAYVAQVTRVWRDAIDQCASNLARYYVKPAWMTELNKVAEGQQHTLGAYHRPWK
;
A
#
# COMPACT_ATOMS: atom_id res chain seq x y z
N MET A 1 -37.12 -13.92 -25.12
CA MET A 1 -37.27 -13.51 -23.70
C MET A 1 -35.95 -12.90 -23.28
N THR A 2 -35.91 -11.57 -23.26
CA THR A 2 -34.78 -10.77 -22.82
C THR A 2 -34.55 -10.98 -21.33
N GLN A 3 -33.42 -11.59 -20.96
CA GLN A 3 -32.96 -11.61 -19.57
C GLN A 3 -32.50 -10.20 -19.20
N SER A 4 -33.37 -9.49 -18.50
CA SER A 4 -33.10 -8.25 -17.81
C SER A 4 -32.03 -8.53 -16.76
N SER A 5 -30.84 -7.93 -16.91
CA SER A 5 -29.83 -7.93 -15.86
C SER A 5 -30.36 -7.10 -14.68
N HIS A 6 -30.75 -7.79 -13.61
CA HIS A 6 -30.93 -7.16 -12.31
C HIS A 6 -29.56 -6.74 -11.79
N PHE A 7 -29.19 -5.48 -12.03
CA PHE A 7 -28.17 -4.81 -11.23
C PHE A 7 -28.69 -4.74 -9.79
N ALA A 8 -28.06 -5.49 -8.89
CA ALA A 8 -28.31 -5.38 -7.47
C ALA A 8 -27.87 -3.97 -6.99
N THR A 9 -28.86 -3.12 -6.72
CA THR A 9 -28.71 -1.76 -6.18
C THR A 9 -28.33 -1.73 -4.69
N GLY A 10 -27.50 -2.67 -4.22
CA GLY A 10 -27.22 -2.88 -2.80
C GLY A 10 -25.76 -3.13 -2.42
N ALA A 11 -24.82 -3.07 -3.36
CA ALA A 11 -23.41 -3.18 -3.01
C ALA A 11 -22.98 -1.92 -2.22
N ALA A 12 -22.46 -2.11 -1.01
CA ALA A 12 -21.96 -1.00 -0.21
C ALA A 12 -20.85 -0.25 -0.99
N PRO A 13 -20.72 1.08 -0.83
CA PRO A 13 -19.79 1.89 -1.61
C PRO A 13 -18.33 1.52 -1.31
N ILE A 14 -17.48 1.51 -2.35
CA ILE A 14 -16.04 1.24 -2.20
C ILE A 14 -15.38 2.29 -1.29
N GLU A 15 -14.57 1.84 -0.35
CA GLU A 15 -13.91 2.72 0.61
C GLU A 15 -12.56 3.23 0.06
N LEU A 16 -12.28 4.53 0.27
CA LEU A 16 -10.96 5.09 0.03
C LEU A 16 -10.10 5.02 1.31
N VAL A 17 -9.03 4.23 1.26
CA VAL A 17 -8.11 3.97 2.39
C VAL A 17 -6.79 4.73 2.17
N CYS A 18 -6.62 5.82 2.91
CA CYS A 18 -5.50 6.75 2.72
C CYS A 18 -4.39 6.64 3.77
N PRO A 19 -3.13 6.88 3.40
CA PRO A 19 -1.99 6.79 4.30
C PRO A 19 -1.88 8.02 5.21
N ALA A 20 -1.43 7.81 6.45
CA ALA A 20 -0.95 8.89 7.31
C ALA A 20 0.36 8.51 8.02
N GLY A 21 1.40 9.32 7.78
CA GLY A 21 2.66 9.29 8.53
C GLY A 21 2.68 10.25 9.72
N SER A 22 1.68 11.12 9.87
CA SER A 22 1.61 12.12 10.93
C SER A 22 0.17 12.60 11.12
N LEU A 23 -0.13 13.25 12.25
CA LEU A 23 -1.46 13.80 12.51
C LEU A 23 -1.90 14.83 11.44
N PRO A 24 -1.05 15.75 10.96
CA PRO A 24 -1.40 16.61 9.83
C PRO A 24 -1.76 15.84 8.55
N ALA A 25 -1.05 14.74 8.24
CA ALA A 25 -1.39 13.90 7.08
C ALA A 25 -2.73 13.18 7.26
N LEU A 26 -3.05 12.72 8.47
CA LEU A 26 -4.37 12.14 8.78
C LEU A 26 -5.48 13.15 8.56
N LYS A 27 -5.32 14.38 9.08
CA LYS A 27 -6.30 15.45 8.88
C LYS A 27 -6.48 15.76 7.40
N ALA A 28 -5.38 15.89 6.66
CA ALA A 28 -5.39 16.12 5.22
C ALA A 28 -6.13 15.01 4.45
N ALA A 29 -5.92 13.73 4.79
CA ALA A 29 -6.67 12.62 4.19
C ALA A 29 -8.17 12.73 4.46
N VAL A 30 -8.56 12.91 5.72
CA VAL A 30 -9.96 13.00 6.13
C VAL A 30 -10.67 14.19 5.47
N ASP A 31 -10.05 15.38 5.49
CA ASP A 31 -10.62 16.61 4.91
C ASP A 31 -10.78 16.54 3.38
N ASN A 32 -10.03 15.65 2.70
CA ASN A 32 -10.11 15.46 1.26
C ASN A 32 -10.91 14.20 0.85
N GLY A 33 -11.61 13.56 1.79
CA GLY A 33 -12.61 12.53 1.48
C GLY A 33 -12.16 11.09 1.67
N ALA A 34 -11.11 10.83 2.45
CA ALA A 34 -10.78 9.46 2.87
C ALA A 34 -11.92 8.86 3.73
N ASP A 35 -12.31 7.62 3.45
CA ASP A 35 -13.26 6.86 4.28
C ASP A 35 -12.55 6.21 5.47
N CYS A 36 -11.31 5.76 5.23
CA CYS A 36 -10.42 5.21 6.24
C CYS A 36 -9.04 5.86 6.13
N VAL A 37 -8.37 6.06 7.26
CA VAL A 37 -6.96 6.43 7.31
C VAL A 37 -6.17 5.34 8.01
N TYR A 38 -5.07 4.89 7.40
CA TYR A 38 -4.17 3.93 8.03
C TYR A 38 -2.85 4.57 8.46
N LEU A 39 -2.46 4.30 9.71
CA LEU A 39 -1.26 4.83 10.36
C LEU A 39 -0.39 3.73 10.96
N GLY A 40 0.70 4.08 11.60
CA GLY A 40 1.50 3.15 12.39
C GLY A 40 2.00 3.80 13.68
N PHE A 41 2.43 2.99 14.63
CA PHE A 41 3.10 3.45 15.84
C PHE A 41 4.54 3.88 15.54
N ARG A 42 5.10 4.75 16.40
CA ARG A 42 6.51 5.16 16.34
C ARG A 42 7.43 4.09 16.93
N ASP A 43 7.39 2.89 16.35
CA ASP A 43 8.18 1.72 16.74
C ASP A 43 8.29 0.71 15.57
N ALA A 44 8.98 -0.40 15.80
CA ALA A 44 9.33 -1.39 14.78
C ALA A 44 8.16 -2.26 14.28
N THR A 45 6.94 -2.07 14.80
CA THR A 45 5.79 -2.95 14.51
C THR A 45 5.18 -2.73 13.13
N ASN A 46 5.70 -1.77 12.36
CA ASN A 46 5.19 -1.46 11.04
C ASN A 46 6.30 -1.15 10.02
N ALA A 47 6.04 -1.50 8.76
CA ALA A 47 7.04 -1.49 7.69
C ALA A 47 7.37 -0.08 7.15
N ARG A 48 6.92 0.99 7.83
CA ARG A 48 7.25 2.38 7.49
C ARG A 48 7.68 3.14 8.74
N ASN A 49 8.50 2.49 9.57
CA ASN A 49 9.06 3.07 10.77
C ASN A 49 10.27 3.96 10.48
N PHE A 50 10.03 5.19 10.03
CA PHE A 50 11.07 6.18 9.79
C PHE A 50 11.09 7.23 10.90
N ALA A 51 12.28 7.76 11.18
CA ALA A 51 12.43 8.87 12.12
C ALA A 51 11.57 10.06 11.70
N GLY A 52 10.89 10.68 12.66
CA GLY A 52 10.00 11.83 12.44
C GLY A 52 8.61 11.48 11.88
N LEU A 53 8.34 10.22 11.57
CA LEU A 53 7.01 9.74 11.23
C LEU A 53 6.37 9.01 12.41
N ASN A 54 5.10 8.69 12.22
CA ASN A 54 4.28 7.82 13.04
C ASN A 54 3.84 8.43 14.36
N PHE A 55 2.88 7.76 14.95
CA PHE A 55 2.09 8.32 16.03
C PHE A 55 2.54 7.74 17.38
N ASP A 56 2.67 8.63 18.34
CA ASP A 56 2.66 8.30 19.77
C ASP A 56 1.21 8.23 20.28
N ALA A 57 1.03 7.87 21.56
CA ALA A 57 -0.30 7.70 22.15
C ALA A 57 -1.18 8.95 22.00
N GLN A 58 -0.65 10.13 22.34
CA GLN A 58 -1.38 11.40 22.27
C GLN A 58 -1.82 11.72 20.83
N ALA A 59 -0.93 11.53 19.85
CA ALA A 59 -1.24 11.77 18.46
C ALA A 59 -2.32 10.81 17.93
N ILE A 60 -2.31 9.54 18.36
CA ILE A 60 -3.33 8.55 17.97
C ILE A 60 -4.69 8.95 18.51
N ASP A 61 -4.79 9.26 19.81
CA ASP A 61 -6.06 9.65 20.42
C ASP A 61 -6.65 10.89 19.73
N ALA A 62 -5.80 11.88 19.43
CA ALA A 62 -6.20 13.06 18.68
C ALA A 62 -6.65 12.73 17.25
N GLY A 63 -5.95 11.80 16.57
CA GLY A 63 -6.30 11.34 15.22
C GLY A 63 -7.62 10.58 15.17
N ILE A 64 -7.83 9.67 16.12
CA ILE A 64 -9.08 8.89 16.25
C ILE A 64 -10.26 9.81 16.53
N ARG A 65 -10.16 10.73 17.50
CA ARG A 65 -11.22 11.71 17.75
C ARG A 65 -11.56 12.50 16.49
N TYR A 66 -10.55 13.05 15.83
CA TYR A 66 -10.73 13.87 14.63
C TYR A 66 -11.42 13.11 13.48
N ALA A 67 -11.02 11.87 13.24
CA ALA A 67 -11.62 11.01 12.21
C ALA A 67 -13.06 10.63 12.56
N ARG A 68 -13.32 10.21 13.81
CA ARG A 68 -14.65 9.82 14.28
C ARG A 68 -15.66 10.96 14.26
N GLU A 69 -15.25 12.17 14.63
CA GLU A 69 -16.09 13.39 14.50
C GLU A 69 -16.58 13.63 13.07
N ARG A 70 -15.91 13.05 12.07
CA ARG A 70 -16.25 13.13 10.64
C ARG A 70 -16.75 11.81 10.07
N GLY A 71 -17.07 10.84 10.92
CA GLY A 71 -17.56 9.51 10.53
C GLY A 71 -16.54 8.65 9.79
N ARG A 72 -15.23 8.89 9.99
CA ARG A 72 -14.14 8.19 9.30
C ARG A 72 -13.43 7.21 10.22
N LYS A 73 -12.88 6.15 9.62
CA LYS A 73 -12.23 5.04 10.32
C LYS A 73 -10.72 5.26 10.44
N VAL A 74 -10.13 4.76 11.51
CA VAL A 74 -8.68 4.72 11.73
C VAL A 74 -8.21 3.27 11.84
N LEU A 75 -7.24 2.92 10.99
CA LEU A 75 -6.62 1.60 10.95
C LEU A 75 -5.16 1.70 11.39
N VAL A 76 -4.63 0.68 12.05
CA VAL A 76 -3.21 0.65 12.46
C VAL A 76 -2.48 -0.48 11.75
N ALA A 77 -1.43 -0.14 11.02
CA ALA A 77 -0.51 -1.12 10.47
C ALA A 77 0.37 -1.69 11.59
N LEU A 78 0.23 -3.00 11.83
CA LEU A 78 1.08 -3.85 12.68
C LEU A 78 1.64 -4.99 11.84
N ASN A 79 2.30 -4.61 10.75
CA ASN A 79 2.51 -5.47 9.60
C ASN A 79 3.96 -5.92 9.38
N THR A 80 4.83 -5.79 10.38
CA THR A 80 6.16 -6.44 10.37
C THR A 80 6.11 -7.74 11.17
N TYR A 81 7.02 -8.66 10.87
CA TYR A 81 7.11 -9.94 11.55
C TYR A 81 7.96 -9.83 12.83
N PRO A 82 7.42 -10.22 14.01
CA PRO A 82 8.17 -10.22 15.25
C PRO A 82 9.46 -11.03 15.15
N GLN A 83 10.56 -10.50 15.68
CA GLN A 83 11.80 -11.27 15.86
C GLN A 83 11.73 -12.05 17.19
N PRO A 84 12.52 -13.14 17.37
CA PRO A 84 12.45 -13.99 18.56
C PRO A 84 12.55 -13.24 19.89
N ASP A 85 13.36 -12.19 19.96
CA ASP A 85 13.55 -11.31 21.12
C ASP A 85 12.52 -10.17 21.20
N GLY A 86 11.79 -9.89 20.12
CA GLY A 86 10.89 -8.74 19.98
C GLY A 86 9.43 -9.01 20.33
N TRP A 87 9.01 -10.26 20.56
CA TRP A 87 7.59 -10.64 20.64
C TRP A 87 6.72 -9.80 21.58
N ALA A 88 7.27 -9.37 22.73
CA ALA A 88 6.57 -8.56 23.71
C ALA A 88 6.08 -7.22 23.11
N ALA A 89 6.92 -6.53 22.34
CA ALA A 89 6.59 -5.23 21.75
C ALA A 89 5.41 -5.29 20.76
N TRP A 90 5.29 -6.38 19.98
CA TRP A 90 4.16 -6.55 19.06
C TRP A 90 2.87 -6.88 19.81
N ARG A 91 2.93 -7.69 20.87
CA ARG A 91 1.75 -7.95 21.72
C ARG A 91 1.27 -6.68 22.41
N GLU A 92 2.18 -5.88 22.93
CA GLU A 92 1.88 -4.57 23.53
C GLU A 92 1.29 -3.61 22.49
N ALA A 93 1.79 -3.61 21.25
CA ALA A 93 1.22 -2.80 20.17
C ALA A 93 -0.19 -3.22 19.78
N VAL A 94 -0.49 -4.53 19.75
CA VAL A 94 -1.87 -5.02 19.58
C VAL A 94 -2.76 -4.50 20.72
N GLY A 95 -2.29 -4.57 21.96
CA GLY A 95 -3.02 -4.04 23.12
C GLY A 95 -3.27 -2.54 23.02
N ARG A 96 -2.24 -1.75 22.70
CA ARG A 96 -2.36 -0.30 22.46
C ARG A 96 -3.37 0.04 21.37
N ALA A 97 -3.41 -0.74 20.29
CA ALA A 97 -4.37 -0.52 19.21
C ALA A 97 -5.80 -0.84 19.67
N ALA A 98 -6.00 -1.93 20.40
CA ALA A 98 -7.29 -2.29 20.98
C ALA A 98 -7.77 -1.24 22.00
N ASP A 99 -6.92 -0.82 22.92
CA ASP A 99 -7.23 0.16 23.97
C ASP A 99 -7.56 1.55 23.40
N ALA A 100 -6.85 1.95 22.33
CA ALA A 100 -7.16 3.18 21.60
C ALA A 100 -8.49 3.12 20.83
N GLY A 101 -9.05 1.91 20.65
CA GLY A 101 -10.30 1.70 19.93
C GLY A 101 -10.19 1.91 18.42
N VAL A 102 -9.10 1.47 17.79
CA VAL A 102 -8.97 1.58 16.33
C VAL A 102 -9.95 0.65 15.62
N ASP A 103 -10.39 1.02 14.42
CA ASP A 103 -11.41 0.27 13.68
C ASP A 103 -10.90 -1.07 13.14
N ALA A 104 -9.58 -1.18 12.89
CA ALA A 104 -8.92 -2.45 12.58
C ALA A 104 -7.40 -2.35 12.75
N ILE A 105 -6.75 -3.51 12.90
CA ILE A 105 -5.30 -3.64 12.69
C ILE A 105 -5.00 -4.36 11.37
N ILE A 106 -3.99 -3.87 10.63
CA ILE A 106 -3.47 -4.47 9.41
C ILE A 106 -2.24 -5.29 9.79
N VAL A 107 -2.36 -6.60 9.81
CA VAL A 107 -1.40 -7.54 10.41
C VAL A 107 -0.95 -8.61 9.40
N ALA A 108 0.28 -9.11 9.53
CA ALA A 108 0.87 -10.07 8.59
C ALA A 108 1.23 -11.43 9.22
N ASP A 109 1.65 -11.42 10.48
CA ASP A 109 2.15 -12.61 11.18
C ASP A 109 1.00 -13.48 11.72
N PRO A 110 0.90 -14.78 11.37
CA PRO A 110 -0.16 -15.67 11.85
C PRO A 110 -0.18 -15.84 13.38
N GLY A 111 0.99 -15.86 14.03
CA GLY A 111 1.08 -16.00 15.48
C GLY A 111 0.55 -14.76 16.20
N LEU A 112 0.83 -13.57 15.65
CA LEU A 112 0.30 -12.31 16.15
C LEU A 112 -1.21 -12.17 15.88
N MET A 113 -1.69 -12.63 14.72
CA MET A 113 -3.12 -12.70 14.43
C MET A 113 -3.85 -13.61 15.42
N ARG A 114 -3.30 -14.80 15.70
CA ARG A 114 -3.85 -15.72 16.70
C ARG A 114 -3.91 -15.04 18.07
N PHE A 115 -2.83 -14.41 18.51
CA PHE A 115 -2.79 -13.66 19.76
C PHE A 115 -3.86 -12.56 19.82
N ALA A 116 -3.98 -11.76 18.75
CA ALA A 116 -4.96 -10.68 18.68
C ALA A 116 -6.40 -11.23 18.75
N ARG A 117 -6.70 -12.30 18.00
CA ARG A 117 -8.01 -12.96 17.99
C ARG A 117 -8.38 -13.56 19.34
N GLU A 118 -7.44 -14.20 20.03
CA GLU A 118 -7.66 -14.81 21.35
C GLU A 118 -7.85 -13.74 22.45
N ARG A 119 -7.06 -12.66 22.43
CA ARG A 119 -7.02 -11.68 23.52
C ARG A 119 -7.96 -10.49 23.34
N TYR A 120 -8.29 -10.15 22.08
CA TYR A 120 -9.09 -9.00 21.66
C TYR A 120 -10.07 -9.41 20.56
N PRO A 121 -11.07 -10.27 20.85
CA PRO A 121 -11.93 -10.90 19.84
C PRO A 121 -12.76 -9.91 19.01
N ASP A 122 -13.02 -8.72 19.54
CA ASP A 122 -13.76 -7.64 18.87
C ASP A 122 -12.87 -6.77 17.97
N LEU A 123 -11.55 -6.87 18.07
CA LEU A 123 -10.63 -6.11 17.24
C LEU A 123 -10.62 -6.70 15.82
N ARG A 124 -11.12 -5.94 14.86
CA ARG A 124 -11.15 -6.36 13.45
C ARG A 124 -9.73 -6.53 12.90
N LEU A 125 -9.48 -7.66 12.24
CA LEU A 125 -8.19 -7.97 11.64
C LEU A 125 -8.26 -7.83 10.12
N HIS A 126 -7.32 -7.10 9.54
CA HIS A 126 -7.10 -7.03 8.09
C HIS A 126 -5.76 -7.71 7.77
N LEU A 127 -5.76 -8.64 6.81
CA LEU A 127 -4.54 -9.26 6.32
C LEU A 127 -3.73 -8.24 5.51
N SER A 128 -2.52 -7.96 5.99
CA SER A 128 -1.57 -7.10 5.30
C SER A 128 -1.10 -7.74 4.01
N VAL A 129 -0.80 -6.89 3.02
CA VAL A 129 -0.13 -7.29 1.78
C VAL A 129 1.18 -8.06 2.03
N GLN A 130 1.85 -7.82 3.17
CA GLN A 130 3.05 -8.57 3.56
C GLN A 130 2.81 -10.07 3.73
N GLY A 131 1.59 -10.49 4.10
CA GLY A 131 1.19 -11.89 4.15
C GLY A 131 1.27 -12.60 2.80
N SER A 132 1.27 -11.84 1.69
CA SER A 132 1.42 -12.32 0.31
C SER A 132 0.45 -13.45 -0.06
N ALA A 133 -0.79 -13.39 0.43
CA ALA A 133 -1.84 -14.29 -0.03
C ALA A 133 -2.28 -13.89 -1.44
N THR A 134 -2.01 -14.75 -2.42
CA THR A 134 -2.25 -14.50 -3.87
C THR A 134 -3.37 -15.35 -4.47
N ASN A 135 -4.06 -16.15 -3.65
CA ASN A 135 -5.20 -16.98 -4.06
C ASN A 135 -6.22 -17.06 -2.92
N TYR A 136 -7.44 -17.49 -3.24
CA TYR A 136 -8.55 -17.51 -2.28
C TYR A 136 -8.36 -18.55 -1.17
N GLU A 137 -7.73 -19.70 -1.44
CA GLU A 137 -7.45 -20.74 -0.42
C GLU A 137 -6.57 -20.18 0.70
N ALA A 138 -5.51 -19.44 0.34
CA ALA A 138 -4.66 -18.77 1.32
C ALA A 138 -5.46 -17.75 2.15
N ILE A 139 -6.31 -16.95 1.53
CA ILE A 139 -7.14 -15.95 2.23
C ILE A 139 -8.16 -16.63 3.16
N ASN A 140 -8.82 -17.69 2.69
CA ASN A 140 -9.79 -18.46 3.46
C ASN A 140 -9.12 -19.15 4.65
N PHE A 141 -7.91 -19.68 4.49
CA PHE A 141 -7.11 -20.18 5.61
C PHE A 141 -6.92 -19.11 6.71
N TYR A 142 -6.55 -17.88 6.34
CA TYR A 142 -6.43 -16.80 7.34
C TYR A 142 -7.78 -16.41 7.95
N HIS A 143 -8.86 -16.48 7.17
CA HIS A 143 -10.21 -16.18 7.65
C HIS A 143 -10.68 -17.21 8.67
N GLU A 144 -10.55 -18.50 8.37
CA GLU A 144 -10.99 -19.60 9.20
C GLU A 144 -10.21 -19.66 10.52
N HIS A 145 -8.89 -19.46 10.46
CA HIS A 145 -8.03 -19.61 11.64
C HIS A 145 -7.91 -18.34 12.50
N PHE A 146 -8.05 -17.16 11.90
CA PHE A 146 -7.80 -15.90 12.61
C PHE A 146 -8.96 -14.90 12.54
N GLY A 147 -9.99 -15.16 11.72
CA GLY A 147 -11.14 -14.27 11.60
C GLY A 147 -10.83 -12.96 10.86
N ILE A 148 -9.86 -12.96 9.93
CA ILE A 148 -9.61 -11.76 9.12
C ILE A 148 -10.89 -11.35 8.40
N SER A 149 -11.17 -10.05 8.37
CA SER A 149 -12.38 -9.49 7.74
C SER A 149 -12.09 -8.80 6.42
N ARG A 150 -10.82 -8.51 6.13
CA ARG A 150 -10.35 -7.91 4.87
C ARG A 150 -8.96 -8.41 4.53
N ALA A 151 -8.64 -8.54 3.25
CA ALA A 151 -7.30 -8.86 2.76
C ALA A 151 -6.82 -7.81 1.75
N VAL A 152 -5.61 -7.27 1.98
CA VAL A 152 -4.95 -6.37 1.04
C VAL A 152 -4.16 -7.21 0.03
N LEU A 153 -4.58 -7.21 -1.24
CA LEU A 153 -3.95 -8.06 -2.26
C LEU A 153 -2.58 -7.51 -2.72
N PRO A 154 -1.61 -8.41 -2.95
CA PRO A 154 -0.37 -8.10 -3.65
C PRO A 154 -0.61 -7.58 -5.06
N ARG A 155 0.23 -6.64 -5.52
CA ARG A 155 0.16 -6.03 -6.86
C ARG A 155 0.80 -6.88 -7.97
N VAL A 156 0.83 -8.20 -7.76
CA VAL A 156 1.39 -9.19 -8.69
C VAL A 156 0.31 -10.03 -9.39
N LEU A 157 -0.95 -9.89 -8.97
CA LEU A 157 -2.11 -10.55 -9.58
C LEU A 157 -2.58 -9.77 -10.81
N SER A 158 -2.99 -10.49 -11.86
CA SER A 158 -3.75 -9.88 -12.95
C SER A 158 -5.19 -9.59 -12.54
N LEU A 159 -5.88 -8.74 -13.31
CA LEU A 159 -7.26 -8.39 -13.01
C LEU A 159 -8.20 -9.60 -12.97
N ALA A 160 -7.99 -10.57 -13.87
CA ALA A 160 -8.72 -11.84 -13.86
C ALA A 160 -8.45 -12.69 -12.60
N GLN A 161 -7.22 -12.68 -12.07
CA GLN A 161 -6.91 -13.36 -10.81
C GLN A 161 -7.55 -12.65 -9.62
N VAL A 162 -7.61 -11.32 -9.64
CA VAL A 162 -8.31 -10.54 -8.61
C VAL A 162 -9.81 -10.83 -8.63
N GLU A 163 -10.43 -10.91 -9.81
CA GLU A 163 -11.83 -11.30 -9.98
C GLU A 163 -12.09 -12.70 -9.39
N GLN A 164 -11.29 -13.70 -9.79
CA GLN A 164 -11.39 -15.06 -9.26
C GLN A 164 -11.27 -15.12 -7.73
N VAL A 165 -10.31 -14.38 -7.15
CA VAL A 165 -10.13 -14.32 -5.69
C VAL A 165 -11.36 -13.71 -5.02
N THR A 166 -11.88 -12.60 -5.56
CA THR A 166 -13.01 -11.87 -4.97
C THR A 166 -14.29 -12.70 -4.98
N GLU A 167 -14.51 -13.51 -6.03
CA GLU A 167 -15.67 -14.40 -6.13
C GLU A 167 -15.60 -15.62 -5.20
N SER A 168 -14.39 -16.01 -4.75
CA SER A 168 -14.13 -17.29 -4.07
C SER A 168 -13.85 -17.15 -2.56
N THR A 169 -14.10 -15.97 -1.97
CA THR A 169 -13.85 -15.72 -0.55
C THR A 169 -14.94 -14.84 0.08
N PRO A 170 -15.34 -15.08 1.34
CA PRO A 170 -16.21 -14.16 2.07
C PRO A 170 -15.47 -12.93 2.61
N VAL A 171 -14.14 -12.89 2.51
CA VAL A 171 -13.29 -11.81 3.02
C VAL A 171 -13.35 -10.59 2.09
N GLU A 172 -13.48 -9.39 2.66
CA GLU A 172 -13.42 -8.17 1.86
C GLU A 172 -12.07 -8.03 1.15
N ILE A 173 -12.06 -7.70 -0.14
CA ILE A 173 -10.83 -7.48 -0.90
C ILE A 173 -10.50 -5.99 -0.99
N GLU A 174 -9.27 -5.65 -0.62
CA GLU A 174 -8.66 -4.32 -0.77
C GLU A 174 -7.51 -4.39 -1.79
N VAL A 175 -7.48 -3.45 -2.73
CA VAL A 175 -6.42 -3.35 -3.75
C VAL A 175 -5.77 -1.97 -3.73
N PHE A 176 -4.54 -1.88 -4.22
CA PHE A 176 -3.87 -0.58 -4.35
C PHE A 176 -4.39 0.18 -5.57
N GLY A 177 -4.73 1.45 -5.37
CA GLY A 177 -5.10 2.38 -6.44
C GLY A 177 -3.92 3.17 -6.97
N PHE A 178 -3.09 3.71 -6.05
CA PHE A 178 -1.99 4.60 -6.41
C PHE A 178 -0.77 4.49 -5.51
N GLY A 179 0.41 4.71 -6.09
CA GLY A 179 1.68 4.91 -5.39
C GLY A 179 2.79 3.96 -5.84
N SER A 180 3.92 3.95 -5.12
CA SER A 180 5.11 3.19 -5.54
C SER A 180 4.84 1.69 -5.63
N LEU A 181 5.17 1.09 -6.78
CA LEU A 181 5.00 -0.34 -7.04
C LEU A 181 6.14 -1.18 -6.42
N CYS A 182 5.77 -2.27 -5.73
CA CYS A 182 6.71 -3.27 -5.25
C CYS A 182 6.56 -4.53 -6.11
N VAL A 183 7.68 -5.05 -6.62
CA VAL A 183 7.70 -6.25 -7.49
C VAL A 183 8.22 -7.51 -6.78
N MET A 184 8.67 -7.36 -5.54
CA MET A 184 9.06 -8.49 -4.68
C MET A 184 7.85 -8.99 -3.88
N VAL A 185 8.07 -9.91 -2.93
CA VAL A 185 7.04 -10.43 -2.00
C VAL A 185 6.61 -9.33 -1.00
N GLU A 186 6.01 -8.26 -1.52
CA GLU A 186 5.33 -7.14 -0.87
C GLU A 186 5.87 -6.75 0.51
N GLY A 187 7.09 -6.21 0.55
CA GLY A 187 7.77 -5.81 1.77
C GLY A 187 8.80 -6.81 2.31
N ARG A 188 8.80 -8.06 1.82
CA ARG A 188 9.85 -9.06 2.07
C ARG A 188 10.85 -9.11 0.91
N CYS A 189 11.68 -8.07 0.82
CA CYS A 189 12.61 -7.88 -0.30
C CYS A 189 13.93 -8.65 -0.10
N ALA A 190 14.10 -9.77 -0.83
CA ALA A 190 15.34 -10.54 -0.82
C ALA A 190 16.54 -9.77 -1.41
N LEU A 191 16.31 -8.92 -2.43
CA LEU A 191 17.37 -8.10 -3.03
C LEU A 191 17.98 -7.15 -2.00
N SER A 192 17.12 -6.46 -1.24
CA SER A 192 17.53 -5.56 -0.16
C SER A 192 18.32 -6.30 0.92
N SER A 193 17.81 -7.46 1.36
CA SER A 193 18.49 -8.31 2.35
C SER A 193 19.87 -8.75 1.87
N TYR A 194 19.97 -9.19 0.61
CA TYR A 194 21.24 -9.61 0.01
C TYR A 194 22.24 -8.46 -0.03
N ALA A 195 21.82 -7.31 -0.55
CA ALA A 195 22.75 -6.20 -0.76
C ALA A 195 23.11 -5.48 0.54
N THR A 196 22.22 -5.40 1.53
CA THR A 196 22.41 -4.49 2.68
C THR A 196 22.38 -5.16 4.05
N GLY A 197 21.99 -6.44 4.11
CA GLY A 197 21.67 -7.13 5.37
C GLY A 197 20.36 -6.66 6.01
N GLU A 198 19.67 -5.69 5.42
CA GLU A 198 18.41 -5.11 5.91
C GLU A 198 17.32 -5.26 4.84
N SER A 199 16.05 -5.20 5.24
CA SER A 199 14.93 -5.23 4.29
C SER A 199 13.74 -4.44 4.81
N PRO A 200 12.72 -4.17 3.97
CA PRO A 200 11.53 -3.48 4.45
C PRO A 200 10.81 -4.21 5.58
N ASN A 201 10.93 -5.53 5.66
CA ASN A 201 10.38 -6.31 6.76
C ASN A 201 11.09 -6.01 8.10
N THR A 202 12.42 -5.91 8.08
CA THR A 202 13.22 -5.75 9.32
C THR A 202 13.45 -4.29 9.70
N ARG A 203 13.47 -3.38 8.72
CA ARG A 203 13.86 -1.97 8.90
C ARG A 203 12.94 -0.97 8.20
N GLY A 204 11.86 -1.42 7.55
CA GLY A 204 10.86 -0.54 6.95
C GLY A 204 11.24 0.14 5.64
N VAL A 205 12.42 -0.14 5.07
CA VAL A 205 12.93 0.50 3.86
C VAL A 205 13.60 -0.49 2.90
N CYS A 206 13.45 -0.30 1.59
CA CYS A 206 14.11 -1.13 0.57
C CYS A 206 15.60 -0.82 0.44
N SER A 207 15.98 0.43 0.68
CA SER A 207 17.35 0.90 0.60
C SER A 207 17.61 1.79 1.81
N PRO A 208 18.24 1.27 2.87
CA PRO A 208 18.56 2.06 4.05
C PRO A 208 19.48 3.23 3.68
N ALA A 209 19.16 4.44 4.12
CA ALA A 209 19.92 5.65 3.76
C ALA A 209 21.42 5.50 4.08
N LYS A 210 21.78 4.82 5.17
CA LYS A 210 23.18 4.53 5.56
C LYS A 210 23.96 3.73 4.51
N ALA A 211 23.27 2.95 3.68
CA ALA A 211 23.85 2.12 2.62
C ALA A 211 23.83 2.81 1.24
N VAL A 212 23.13 3.94 1.11
CA VAL A 212 23.03 4.69 -0.15
C VAL A 212 24.24 5.60 -0.33
N ARG A 213 24.82 5.62 -1.53
CA ARG A 213 25.87 6.57 -1.93
C ARG A 213 25.52 7.19 -3.28
N TRP A 214 25.81 8.48 -3.39
CA TRP A 214 25.75 9.25 -4.62
C TRP A 214 27.16 9.69 -4.97
N GLN A 215 27.63 9.37 -6.18
CA GLN A 215 29.02 9.58 -6.58
C GLN A 215 29.07 10.21 -7.97
N LYS A 216 29.65 11.41 -8.09
CA LYS A 216 29.93 11.98 -9.41
C LYS A 216 31.17 11.30 -9.96
N THR A 217 31.05 10.74 -11.15
CA THR A 217 32.11 10.07 -11.91
C THR A 217 32.29 10.76 -13.27
N PRO A 218 33.36 10.48 -14.04
CA PRO A 218 33.48 10.97 -15.41
C PRO A 218 32.32 10.55 -16.32
N ASP A 219 31.68 9.42 -16.03
CA ASP A 219 30.59 8.86 -16.84
C ASP A 219 29.19 9.37 -16.43
N GLY A 220 29.08 10.16 -15.35
CA GLY A 220 27.81 10.68 -14.84
C GLY A 220 27.66 10.59 -13.33
N LEU A 221 26.45 10.88 -12.82
CA LEU A 221 26.10 10.71 -11.41
C LEU A 221 25.68 9.26 -11.15
N GLU A 222 26.46 8.52 -10.37
CA GLU A 222 26.10 7.16 -9.97
C GLU A 222 25.33 7.13 -8.66
N SER A 223 24.28 6.32 -8.61
CA SER A 223 23.63 5.91 -7.39
C SER A 223 24.03 4.47 -7.05
N ARG A 224 24.45 4.26 -5.79
CA ARG A 224 24.92 2.96 -5.31
C ARG A 224 24.22 2.56 -4.02
N LEU A 225 23.96 1.28 -3.88
CA LEU A 225 23.44 0.67 -2.66
C LEU A 225 24.41 -0.40 -2.15
N ASN A 226 25.05 -0.11 -1.01
CA ASN A 226 26.10 -0.95 -0.44
C ASN A 226 27.16 -1.40 -1.46
N GLY A 227 27.63 -0.45 -2.29
CA GLY A 227 28.63 -0.69 -3.33
C GLY A 227 28.06 -1.16 -4.68
N VAL A 228 26.86 -1.74 -4.71
CA VAL A 228 26.18 -2.15 -5.96
C VAL A 228 25.78 -0.91 -6.75
N LEU A 229 26.20 -0.82 -8.02
CA LEU A 229 25.73 0.21 -8.94
C LEU A 229 24.26 -0.05 -9.26
N ILE A 230 23.40 0.91 -8.91
CA ILE A 230 21.96 0.84 -9.17
C ILE A 230 21.65 1.57 -10.46
N ASP A 231 22.25 2.74 -10.64
CA ASP A 231 21.96 3.59 -11.79
C ASP A 231 23.07 4.61 -12.03
N ARG A 232 23.17 5.11 -13.25
CA ARG A 232 24.05 6.20 -13.67
C ARG A 232 23.25 7.22 -14.47
N TYR A 233 23.16 8.43 -13.95
CA TYR A 233 22.36 9.50 -14.51
C TYR A 233 23.18 10.48 -15.34
N GLU A 234 22.60 10.90 -16.47
CA GLU A 234 23.10 12.01 -17.28
C GLU A 234 22.81 13.37 -16.62
N ASP A 235 23.47 14.43 -17.08
CA ASP A 235 23.23 15.78 -16.57
C ASP A 235 21.80 16.24 -16.91
N GLY A 236 21.02 16.56 -15.86
CA GLY A 236 19.62 16.97 -16.00
C GLY A 236 18.60 15.83 -15.98
N GLU A 237 19.06 14.57 -15.95
CA GLU A 237 18.18 13.41 -15.75
C GLU A 237 17.67 13.37 -14.29
N ASN A 238 16.39 13.02 -14.10
CA ASN A 238 15.80 12.89 -12.77
C ASN A 238 16.32 11.63 -12.08
N ALA A 239 17.09 11.81 -11.02
CA ALA A 239 17.59 10.70 -10.22
C ALA A 239 16.54 10.16 -9.24
N GLY A 240 16.17 8.89 -9.40
CA GLY A 240 15.27 8.18 -8.49
C GLY A 240 15.97 7.74 -7.19
N TYR A 241 15.20 7.44 -6.14
CA TYR A 241 15.80 6.87 -4.93
C TYR A 241 16.32 5.45 -5.23
N PRO A 242 17.60 5.13 -4.93
CA PRO A 242 18.25 3.93 -5.44
C PRO A 242 17.64 2.69 -4.82
N THR A 243 16.78 2.01 -5.58
CA THR A 243 16.10 0.78 -5.18
C THR A 243 16.53 -0.33 -6.13
N LEU A 244 16.99 -1.47 -5.60
CA LEU A 244 17.57 -2.54 -6.42
C LEU A 244 16.68 -3.01 -7.56
N CYS A 245 15.38 -3.20 -7.31
CA CYS A 245 14.46 -3.65 -8.35
C CYS A 245 14.15 -2.58 -9.41
N LYS A 246 14.65 -1.36 -9.25
CA LYS A 246 14.42 -0.21 -10.14
C LYS A 246 15.71 0.38 -10.71
N GLY A 247 16.79 -0.41 -10.67
CA GLY A 247 18.08 -0.02 -11.26
C GLY A 247 18.17 -0.33 -12.75
N ARG A 248 19.08 0.37 -13.44
CA ARG A 248 19.52 0.02 -14.79
C ARG A 248 20.68 -0.96 -14.70
N PHE A 249 20.51 -2.14 -15.28
CA PHE A 249 21.50 -3.22 -15.26
C PHE A 249 21.88 -3.63 -16.68
N THR A 250 23.12 -4.05 -16.87
CA THR A 250 23.59 -4.60 -18.14
C THR A 250 23.28 -6.09 -18.21
N VAL A 251 22.43 -6.48 -19.17
CA VAL A 251 22.06 -7.87 -19.45
C VAL A 251 22.29 -8.12 -20.94
N ALA A 252 23.12 -9.12 -21.27
CA ALA A 252 23.47 -9.44 -22.66
C ALA A 252 23.91 -8.20 -23.48
N ASP A 253 24.81 -7.40 -22.91
CA ASP A 253 25.38 -6.16 -23.48
C ASP A 253 24.42 -4.97 -23.63
N GLU A 254 23.16 -5.10 -23.21
CA GLU A 254 22.19 -3.99 -23.19
C GLU A 254 21.95 -3.49 -21.77
N SER A 255 21.91 -2.17 -21.59
CA SER A 255 21.65 -1.54 -20.28
C SER A 255 20.25 -0.95 -20.23
N TYR A 256 19.39 -1.51 -19.38
CA TYR A 256 17.99 -1.11 -19.23
C TYR A 256 17.45 -1.47 -17.85
N TYR A 257 16.21 -1.08 -17.54
CA TYR A 257 15.52 -1.48 -16.32
C TYR A 257 15.15 -2.96 -16.35
N ALA A 258 16.08 -3.83 -15.95
CA ALA A 258 15.96 -5.28 -16.12
C ALA A 258 14.87 -5.94 -15.26
N ILE A 259 14.39 -5.26 -14.21
CA ILE A 259 13.41 -5.80 -13.26
C ILE A 259 12.10 -5.00 -13.33
N GLU A 260 12.17 -3.70 -13.05
CA GLU A 260 11.01 -2.80 -13.06
C GLU A 260 11.46 -1.37 -13.31
N GLU A 261 10.64 -0.60 -14.01
CA GLU A 261 10.89 0.83 -14.24
C GLU A 261 10.55 1.65 -12.98
N PRO A 262 11.12 2.85 -12.80
CA PRO A 262 10.79 3.73 -11.69
C PRO A 262 9.42 4.40 -11.86
N THR A 263 8.35 3.60 -11.90
CA THR A 263 6.97 4.04 -12.13
C THR A 263 6.11 3.92 -10.87
N SER A 264 4.96 4.60 -10.87
CA SER A 264 3.91 4.42 -9.86
C SER A 264 2.73 3.65 -10.42
N LEU A 265 2.14 2.79 -9.59
CA LEU A 265 0.84 2.20 -9.88
C LEU A 265 -0.20 3.32 -9.97
N ASN A 266 -1.08 3.28 -10.98
CA ASN A 266 -2.25 4.13 -11.07
C ASN A 266 -3.41 3.38 -11.73
N THR A 267 -4.39 2.94 -10.95
CA THR A 267 -5.50 2.12 -11.45
C THR A 267 -6.80 2.91 -11.69
N LEU A 268 -6.72 4.24 -11.89
CA LEU A 268 -7.91 5.06 -12.14
C LEU A 268 -8.76 4.49 -13.29
N GLU A 269 -8.12 4.12 -14.41
CA GLU A 269 -8.80 3.55 -15.57
C GLU A 269 -9.53 2.24 -15.27
N LEU A 270 -9.07 1.49 -14.27
CA LEU A 270 -9.67 0.20 -13.88
C LEU A 270 -10.82 0.36 -12.88
N LEU A 271 -11.07 1.57 -12.37
CA LEU A 271 -12.03 1.80 -11.29
C LEU A 271 -13.44 1.23 -11.56
N PRO A 272 -14.03 1.38 -12.77
CA PRO A 272 -15.33 0.76 -13.07
C PRO A 272 -15.30 -0.76 -12.95
N LYS A 273 -14.24 -1.40 -13.47
CA LYS A 273 -14.11 -2.87 -13.43
C LYS A 273 -13.82 -3.35 -12.00
N LEU A 274 -13.02 -2.63 -11.21
CA LEU A 274 -12.80 -2.94 -9.80
C LEU A 274 -14.10 -2.86 -8.98
N MET A 275 -14.94 -1.84 -9.23
CA MET A 275 -16.26 -1.76 -8.61
C MET A 275 -17.18 -2.90 -9.04
N GLN A 276 -17.17 -3.29 -10.31
CA GLN A 276 -17.95 -4.43 -10.82
C GLN A 276 -17.52 -5.77 -10.23
N ILE A 277 -16.21 -5.99 -10.04
CA ILE A 277 -15.65 -7.17 -9.38
C ILE A 277 -16.11 -7.27 -7.91
N GLY A 278 -16.53 -6.16 -7.29
CA GLY A 278 -16.92 -6.12 -5.89
C GLY A 278 -15.77 -5.82 -4.94
N ILE A 279 -14.70 -5.17 -5.43
CA ILE A 279 -13.60 -4.69 -4.58
C ILE A 279 -14.16 -3.72 -3.54
N ARG A 280 -13.82 -3.96 -2.27
CA ARG A 280 -14.39 -3.24 -1.13
C ARG A 280 -13.63 -1.96 -0.79
N ALA A 281 -12.34 -1.92 -1.08
CA ALA A 281 -11.50 -0.77 -0.77
C ALA A 281 -10.38 -0.51 -1.78
N ILE A 282 -10.12 0.77 -2.04
CA ILE A 282 -8.95 1.25 -2.77
C ILE A 282 -7.96 1.85 -1.78
N LYS A 283 -6.74 1.30 -1.76
CA LYS A 283 -5.65 1.75 -0.90
C LYS A 283 -4.70 2.68 -1.66
N ILE A 284 -4.36 3.80 -1.03
CA ILE A 284 -3.29 4.69 -1.49
C ILE A 284 -2.00 4.36 -0.72
N GLU A 285 -0.90 4.13 -1.43
CA GLU A 285 0.44 4.01 -0.83
C GLU A 285 1.00 5.41 -0.52
N GLY A 286 1.83 5.53 0.50
CA GLY A 286 2.57 6.76 0.73
C GLY A 286 2.55 7.26 2.16
N ARG A 287 2.59 6.39 3.18
CA ARG A 287 2.70 6.81 4.60
C ARG A 287 3.92 7.70 4.88
N GLN A 288 4.92 7.69 4.00
CA GLN A 288 6.13 8.51 4.09
C GLN A 288 5.99 9.88 3.43
N ARG A 289 4.89 10.11 2.72
CA ARG A 289 4.69 11.30 1.90
C ARG A 289 4.15 12.45 2.74
N SER A 290 4.31 13.67 2.22
CA SER A 290 3.89 14.89 2.90
C SER A 290 2.36 14.98 3.03
N PRO A 291 1.84 15.79 3.97
CA PRO A 291 0.40 16.08 4.04
C PRO A 291 -0.17 16.64 2.72
N ALA A 292 0.63 17.40 1.97
CA ALA A 292 0.23 17.93 0.66
C ALA A 292 0.01 16.82 -0.38
N TYR A 293 0.91 15.84 -0.45
CA TYR A 293 0.72 14.64 -1.27
C TYR A 293 -0.57 13.92 -0.89
N VAL A 294 -0.77 13.69 0.42
CA VAL A 294 -1.93 12.96 0.92
C VAL A 294 -3.22 13.69 0.55
N ALA A 295 -3.30 15.01 0.75
CA ALA A 295 -4.45 15.81 0.34
C ALA A 295 -4.73 15.72 -1.16
N GLN A 296 -3.70 15.92 -1.99
CA GLN A 296 -3.82 15.93 -3.45
C GLN A 296 -4.30 14.59 -4.00
N VAL A 297 -3.64 13.49 -3.62
CA VAL A 297 -3.99 12.16 -4.11
C VAL A 297 -5.36 11.72 -3.58
N THR A 298 -5.66 11.99 -2.31
CA THR A 298 -6.97 11.64 -1.73
C THR A 298 -8.10 12.34 -2.45
N ARG A 299 -7.98 13.65 -2.72
CA ARG A 299 -9.00 14.42 -3.45
C ARG A 299 -9.25 13.87 -4.85
N VAL A 300 -8.18 13.62 -5.60
CA VAL A 300 -8.29 13.04 -6.96
C VAL A 300 -9.01 11.70 -6.93
N TRP A 301 -8.64 10.81 -5.99
CA TRP A 301 -9.27 9.50 -5.88
C TRP A 301 -10.70 9.56 -5.37
N ARG A 302 -11.01 10.46 -4.44
CA ARG A 302 -12.38 10.72 -4.00
C ARG A 302 -13.26 11.15 -5.16
N ASP A 303 -12.82 12.16 -5.92
CA ASP A 303 -13.53 12.67 -7.10
C ASP A 303 -13.75 11.56 -8.14
N ALA A 304 -12.76 10.70 -8.36
CA ALA A 304 -12.86 9.57 -9.28
C ALA A 304 -13.85 8.51 -8.81
N ILE A 305 -13.80 8.14 -7.53
CA ILE A 305 -14.74 7.19 -6.92
C ILE A 305 -16.16 7.75 -6.96
N ASP A 306 -16.37 9.02 -6.63
CA ASP A 306 -17.70 9.64 -6.67
C ASP A 306 -18.25 9.72 -8.09
N GLN A 307 -17.42 10.11 -9.06
CA GLN A 307 -17.85 10.09 -10.47
C GLN A 307 -18.23 8.67 -10.91
N CYS A 308 -17.39 7.67 -10.62
CA CYS A 308 -17.65 6.29 -11.02
C CYS A 308 -18.90 5.71 -10.35
N ALA A 309 -19.08 5.98 -9.05
CA ALA A 309 -20.25 5.55 -8.29
C ALA A 309 -21.54 6.23 -8.77
N SER A 310 -21.48 7.48 -9.22
CA SER A 310 -22.65 8.20 -9.75
C SER A 310 -23.15 7.61 -11.07
N ASN A 311 -22.24 7.14 -11.94
CA ASN A 311 -22.58 6.52 -13.21
C ASN A 311 -21.39 5.74 -13.79
N LEU A 312 -21.36 4.42 -13.59
CA LEU A 312 -20.28 3.56 -14.09
C LEU A 312 -20.08 3.68 -15.61
N ALA A 313 -21.16 3.78 -16.39
CA ALA A 313 -21.10 3.83 -17.86
C ALA A 313 -20.58 5.16 -18.41
N ARG A 314 -20.57 6.23 -17.59
CA ARG A 314 -20.04 7.55 -17.95
C ARG A 314 -18.72 7.88 -17.25
N TYR A 315 -18.14 6.93 -16.54
CA TYR A 315 -16.82 7.12 -15.96
C TYR A 315 -15.79 7.35 -17.06
N TYR A 316 -14.95 8.35 -16.87
CA TYR A 316 -13.76 8.56 -17.69
C TYR A 316 -12.70 9.23 -16.82
N VAL A 317 -11.44 8.91 -17.07
CA VAL A 317 -10.35 9.54 -16.35
C VAL A 317 -10.20 10.98 -16.84
N LYS A 318 -10.48 11.95 -15.96
CA LYS A 318 -10.32 13.37 -16.29
C LYS A 318 -8.83 13.70 -16.52
N PRO A 319 -8.47 14.44 -17.58
CA PRO A 319 -7.07 14.85 -17.80
C PRO A 319 -6.45 15.59 -16.61
N ALA A 320 -7.24 16.41 -15.90
CA ALA A 320 -6.80 17.11 -14.70
C ALA A 320 -6.35 16.15 -13.57
N TRP A 321 -7.00 15.00 -13.41
CA TRP A 321 -6.59 14.00 -12.43
C TRP A 321 -5.23 13.40 -12.78
N MET A 322 -5.01 13.05 -14.05
CA MET A 322 -3.73 12.52 -14.51
C MET A 322 -2.61 13.55 -14.37
N THR A 323 -2.86 14.82 -14.73
CA THR A 323 -1.89 15.90 -14.53
C THR A 323 -1.49 16.05 -13.07
N GLU A 324 -2.44 15.97 -12.14
CA GLU A 324 -2.14 16.02 -10.71
C GLU A 324 -1.37 14.79 -10.24
N LEU A 325 -1.75 13.58 -10.63
CA LEU A 325 -1.07 12.36 -10.21
C LEU A 325 0.34 12.21 -10.81
N ASN A 326 0.56 12.65 -12.05
CA ASN A 326 1.86 12.64 -12.72
C ASN A 326 2.91 13.45 -11.93
N LYS A 327 2.52 14.59 -11.34
CA LYS A 327 3.42 15.44 -10.54
C LYS A 327 4.03 14.72 -9.33
N VAL A 328 3.37 13.69 -8.84
CA VAL A 328 3.75 12.96 -7.63
C VAL A 328 4.09 11.49 -7.88
N ALA A 329 4.07 11.07 -9.16
CA ALA A 329 4.46 9.76 -9.58
C ALA A 329 5.99 9.63 -9.54
N GLU A 330 6.46 8.47 -9.07
CA GLU A 330 7.82 8.03 -9.30
C GLU A 330 8.13 8.04 -10.81
N GLY A 331 9.29 8.61 -11.18
CA GLY A 331 9.68 8.76 -12.59
C GLY A 331 8.75 9.63 -13.44
N GLN A 332 7.74 10.29 -12.83
CA GLN A 332 6.65 10.98 -13.53
C GLN A 332 5.88 10.06 -14.49
N GLN A 333 5.88 8.75 -14.20
CA GLN A 333 5.31 7.72 -15.06
C GLN A 333 4.36 6.82 -14.27
N HIS A 334 3.40 6.26 -15.00
CA HIS A 334 2.39 5.37 -14.44
C HIS A 334 2.42 4.00 -15.10
N THR A 335 2.05 3.00 -14.32
CA THR A 335 1.84 1.63 -14.80
C THR A 335 0.56 1.06 -14.21
N LEU A 336 -0.05 0.13 -14.93
CA LEU A 336 -1.08 -0.77 -14.38
C LEU A 336 -0.45 -1.98 -13.68
N GLY A 337 0.88 -2.13 -13.73
CA GLY A 337 1.60 -3.26 -13.15
C GLY A 337 1.03 -4.59 -13.64
N ALA A 338 0.89 -5.55 -12.73
CA ALA A 338 0.41 -6.88 -13.08
C ALA A 338 -1.06 -6.92 -13.58
N TYR A 339 -1.86 -5.87 -13.37
CA TYR A 339 -3.24 -5.82 -13.85
C TYR A 339 -3.34 -5.85 -15.38
N HIS A 340 -2.34 -5.30 -16.07
CA HIS A 340 -2.26 -5.28 -17.52
C HIS A 340 -1.04 -6.07 -17.98
N ARG A 341 -1.28 -7.24 -18.58
CA ARG A 341 -0.24 -8.08 -19.18
C ARG A 341 -0.54 -8.22 -20.67
N PRO A 342 0.00 -7.35 -21.54
CA PRO A 342 -0.35 -7.34 -22.96
C PRO A 342 0.05 -8.62 -23.72
N TRP A 343 0.88 -9.47 -23.11
CA TRP A 343 1.32 -10.77 -23.67
C TRP A 343 0.45 -11.96 -23.27
N LYS A 344 -0.59 -11.77 -22.46
CA LYS A 344 -1.59 -12.79 -22.12
C LYS A 344 -2.86 -12.57 -22.92
#